data_AF-A0A699VI56-F1
#
_entry.id   AF-A0A699VI56-F1
#
_cell.length_a   1.000
_cell.length_b   1.000
_cell.length_c   1.000
_cell.angle_alpha   90.00
_cell.angle_beta   90.00
_cell.angle_gamma   90.00
#
_symmetry.space_group_name_H-M   'P 1'
#
loop_
_entity.id
_entity.type
_entity.pdbx_description
1 polymer ?
#
loop_
_entity_poly.entity_id
_entity_poly.type
_entity_poly.pdbx_seq_one_letter_code
_entity_poly.pdbx_strand_id
1 'polypeptide(L)' 'MVKQKEDGIFISQDKYVAEILKKFDFMSVKTASTPIETQKPLTKDEEAADVDVHLYRSMIGSLMYLTASRSDI' A
#
# COMPACT_ATOMS: atom_id res chain seq x y z
N MET A 1 -15.15 -3.90 2.06
CA MET A 1 -16.49 -4.53 2.19
C MET A 1 -16.97 -4.21 3.58
N VAL A 2 -18.23 -3.78 3.75
CA VAL A 2 -18.75 -3.47 5.09
C VAL A 2 -19.11 -4.80 5.75
N LYS A 3 -18.45 -5.12 6.86
CA LYS A 3 -18.76 -6.27 7.73
C LYS A 3 -19.50 -5.72 8.94
N GLN A 4 -20.77 -6.03 9.08
CA GLN A 4 -21.49 -5.69 10.31
C GLN A 4 -21.16 -6.74 11.38
N LYS A 5 -20.69 -6.29 12.55
CA LYS A 5 -20.53 -7.09 13.77
C LYS A 5 -21.56 -6.60 14.79
N GLU A 6 -21.83 -7.39 15.84
CA GLU A 6 -22.73 -6.99 16.94
C GLU A 6 -22.30 -5.65 17.58
N ASP A 7 -21.00 -5.33 17.52
CA ASP A 7 -20.41 -4.16 18.16
C ASP A 7 -20.36 -2.91 17.23
N GLY A 8 -20.78 -3.03 15.96
CA GLY A 8 -20.77 -1.92 15.02
C GLY A 8 -20.50 -2.27 13.54
N ILE A 9 -20.36 -1.24 12.72
CA ILE A 9 -20.14 -1.33 11.27
C ILE A 9 -18.64 -1.33 10.98
N PHE A 10 -18.05 -2.51 10.74
CA PHE A 10 -16.63 -2.60 10.39
C PHE A 10 -16.43 -2.43 8.88
N ILE A 11 -15.80 -1.33 8.45
CA ILE A 11 -15.43 -1.16 7.04
C ILE A 11 -14.09 -1.88 6.79
N SER A 12 -14.14 -3.03 6.10
CA SER A 12 -12.94 -3.75 5.71
C SER A 12 -12.29 -3.11 4.48
N GLN A 13 -11.02 -2.74 4.62
CA GLN A 13 -10.19 -2.21 3.53
C GLN A 13 -9.62 -3.32 2.63
N ASP A 14 -9.85 -4.59 2.96
CA ASP A 14 -9.34 -5.77 2.24
C ASP A 14 -9.53 -5.66 0.72
N LYS A 15 -10.70 -5.17 0.27
CA LYS A 15 -11.00 -4.99 -1.15
C LYS A 15 -10.09 -3.91 -1.78
N TYR A 16 -9.91 -2.80 -1.09
CA TYR A 16 -9.07 -1.70 -1.58
C TYR A 16 -7.59 -2.10 -1.60
N VAL A 17 -7.13 -2.83 -0.57
CA VAL A 17 -5.78 -3.43 -0.55
C VAL A 17 -5.58 -4.36 -1.73
N ALA A 18 -6.52 -5.28 -1.99
CA ALA A 18 -6.45 -6.20 -3.12
C ALA A 18 -6.43 -5.47 -4.47
N GLU A 19 -7.21 -4.39 -4.63
CA GLU A 19 -7.20 -3.56 -5.83
C GLU A 19 -5.87 -2.84 -6.04
N ILE A 20 -5.25 -2.31 -4.98
CA ILE A 20 -3.91 -1.70 -5.04
C ILE A 20 -2.87 -2.75 -5.46
N LEU A 21 -2.87 -3.91 -4.80
CA LEU A 21 -1.92 -4.98 -5.12
C LEU A 21 -2.05 -5.43 -6.57
N LYS A 22 -3.29 -5.53 -7.09
CA LYS A 22 -3.52 -5.86 -8.50
C LYS A 22 -3.07 -4.73 -9.45
N LYS A 23 -3.34 -3.47 -9.10
CA LYS A 23 -3.02 -2.30 -9.94
C LYS A 23 -1.51 -2.15 -10.17
N PHE A 24 -0.70 -2.48 -9.17
CA PHE A 24 0.76 -2.36 -9.22
C PHE A 24 1.49 -3.70 -9.37
N ASP A 25 0.76 -4.75 -9.76
CA ASP A 25 1.28 -6.11 -9.99
C ASP A 25 2.03 -6.73 -8.79
N PHE A 26 1.58 -6.43 -7.58
CA PHE A 26 2.12 -6.95 -6.32
C PHE A 26 1.40 -8.19 -5.79
N MET A 27 0.47 -8.77 -6.56
CA MET A 27 -0.25 -9.99 -6.17
C MET A 27 0.66 -11.22 -6.05
N SER A 28 1.73 -11.27 -6.83
CA SER A 28 2.72 -12.37 -6.86
C SER A 28 3.99 -12.04 -6.08
N VAL A 29 4.12 -10.81 -5.59
CA VAL A 29 5.32 -10.36 -4.87
C VAL A 29 5.38 -11.04 -3.50
N LYS A 30 6.56 -11.57 -3.18
CA LYS A 30 6.80 -12.24 -1.90
C LYS A 30 6.62 -11.26 -0.75
N THR A 31 5.84 -11.66 0.25
CA THR A 31 5.69 -10.87 1.48
C THR A 31 7.00 -10.88 2.27
N ALA A 32 7.37 -9.72 2.80
CA ALA A 32 8.46 -9.59 3.74
C ALA A 32 7.91 -9.64 5.17
N SER A 33 8.46 -10.53 6.01
CA SER A 33 8.17 -10.56 7.45
C SER A 33 8.98 -9.52 8.22
N THR A 34 10.13 -9.12 7.67
CA THR A 34 11.00 -8.11 8.25
C THR A 34 10.47 -6.71 7.89
N PRO A 35 10.27 -5.81 8.87
CA PRO A 35 9.96 -4.42 8.59
C PRO A 35 11.03 -3.76 7.74
N ILE A 36 10.64 -2.84 6.86
CA ILE A 36 11.59 -2.03 6.10
C ILE A 36 12.37 -1.11 7.04
N GLU A 37 13.68 -0.99 6.83
CA GLU A 37 14.53 -0.06 7.58
C GLU A 37 14.20 1.39 7.18
N THR A 38 13.79 2.20 8.15
CA THR A 38 13.31 3.58 7.91
C THR A 38 14.43 4.62 7.85
N GLN A 39 15.63 4.29 8.33
CA GLN A 39 16.76 5.21 8.48
C GLN A 39 17.83 5.03 7.40
N LYS A 40 17.60 4.17 6.40
CA LYS A 40 18.56 3.96 5.33
C LYS A 40 18.62 5.19 4.42
N PRO A 41 19.80 5.80 4.19
CA PRO A 41 19.93 6.93 3.27
C PRO A 41 19.48 6.54 1.86
N LEU A 42 18.69 7.41 1.23
CA LEU A 42 18.33 7.26 -0.18
C LEU A 42 19.54 7.69 -1.03
N THR A 43 20.13 6.74 -1.73
CA THR A 43 21.18 6.99 -2.71
C THR A 43 20.61 6.92 -4.11
N LYS A 44 21.05 7.80 -5.01
CA LYS A 44 20.75 7.66 -6.43
C LYS A 44 21.50 6.46 -6.96
N ASP A 45 20.78 5.60 -7.67
CA ASP A 45 21.36 4.50 -8.43
C ASP A 45 21.41 4.96 -9.90
N GLU A 46 22.62 5.14 -10.43
CA GLU A 46 22.85 5.60 -11.81
C GLU A 46 22.54 4.52 -12.85
N GLU A 47 22.47 3.25 -12.43
CA GLU A 47 22.15 2.11 -13.29
C GLU A 47 20.67 1.70 -13.21
N ALA A 48 19.91 2.29 -12.29
CA ALA A 48 18.49 1.97 -12.11
C ALA A 48 17.67 2.39 -13.33
N ALA A 49 16.69 1.55 -13.67
CA ALA A 49 15.72 1.87 -14.71
C ALA A 49 14.89 3.10 -14.29
N ASP A 50 14.60 3.97 -15.25
CA ASP A 50 13.71 5.10 -15.02
C ASP A 50 12.31 4.60 -14.63
N VAL A 51 11.71 5.29 -13.67
CA VAL A 51 10.40 4.93 -13.12
C VAL A 51 9.38 5.94 -13.61
N ASP A 52 8.24 5.46 -14.10
CA ASP A 52 7.12 6.34 -14.44
C ASP A 52 6.68 7.15 -13.21
N VAL A 53 6.87 8.46 -13.29
CA VAL A 53 6.58 9.41 -12.21
C VAL A 53 5.09 9.41 -11.83
N HIS A 54 4.19 9.22 -12.79
CA HIS A 54 2.75 9.16 -12.53
C HIS A 54 2.38 7.86 -11.81
N LEU A 55 2.99 6.73 -12.19
CA LEU A 55 2.81 5.45 -11.53
C LEU A 55 3.30 5.52 -10.08
N TYR A 56 4.51 6.05 -9.86
CA TYR A 56 5.09 6.23 -8.54
C TYR A 56 4.21 7.12 -7.64
N ARG A 57 3.79 8.30 -8.14
CA ARG A 57 2.93 9.21 -7.39
C ARG A 57 1.56 8.60 -7.10
N SER A 58 0.99 7.82 -8.02
CA SER A 58 -0.25 7.09 -7.78
C SER A 58 -0.10 6.03 -6.69
N MET A 59 1.04 5.33 -6.63
CA MET A 59 1.30 4.31 -5.61
C MET A 59 1.39 4.93 -4.22
N ILE A 60 2.16 6.01 -4.08
CA ILE A 60 2.27 6.76 -2.83
C ILE A 60 0.91 7.32 -2.40
N GLY A 61 0.10 7.85 -3.32
CA GLY A 61 -1.27 8.30 -3.03
C GLY A 61 -2.18 7.20 -2.47
N SER A 62 -2.17 6.03 -3.11
CA SER A 62 -2.92 4.86 -2.64
C SER A 62 -2.48 4.38 -1.26
N LEU A 63 -1.18 4.38 -0.98
CA LEU A 63 -0.64 3.99 0.32
C LEU A 63 -0.97 5.01 1.42
N MET A 64 -0.89 6.31 1.12
CA MET A 64 -1.29 7.36 2.06
C MET A 64 -2.77 7.27 2.41
N TYR A 65 -3.63 6.98 1.42
CA TYR A 65 -5.05 6.77 1.69
C TYR A 65 -5.25 5.60 2.65
N LEU A 66 -4.58 4.47 2.40
CA LEU A 66 -4.64 3.27 3.24
C LEU A 66 -4.21 3.53 4.70
N THR A 67 -3.12 4.29 4.90
CA THR A 67 -2.60 4.59 6.25
C THR A 67 -3.38 5.70 6.97
N ALA A 68 -3.95 6.65 6.23
CA ALA A 68 -4.78 7.72 6.78
C ALA A 68 -6.18 7.23 7.15
N SER A 69 -6.72 6.26 6.40
CA SER A 69 -7.91 5.52 6.80
C SER A 69 -7.54 4.53 7.91
N ARG A 70 -7.27 5.01 9.13
CA ARG A 70 -7.36 4.13 10.29
C ARG A 70 -8.84 3.77 10.44
N SER A 71 -9.14 2.47 10.43
CA SER A 71 -10.47 1.97 10.79
C SER A 71 -10.70 2.16 12.29
N ASP A 72 -10.95 3.41 12.71
CA ASP A 72 -11.60 3.77 13.99
C ASP A 72 -13.00 4.34 13.72
N ILE A 73 -13.75 3.67 12.84
CA ILE A 73 -15.21 3.76 12.71
C ILE A 73 -15.75 2.35 12.50
#